data_AF-A0A3P7THT2-F1
#
_entry.id   AF-A0A3P7THT2-F1
#
_cell.length_a   1.000
_cell.length_b   1.000
_cell.length_c   1.000
_cell.angle_alpha   90.00
_cell.angle_beta   90.00
_cell.angle_gamma   90.00
#
_symmetry.space_group_name_H-M   'P 1'
#
loop_
_entity.id
_entity.type
_entity.pdbx_description
1 polymer ?
#
loop_
_entity_poly.entity_id
_entity_poly.type
_entity_poly.pdbx_seq_one_letter_code
_entity_poly.pdbx_strand_id
1 'polypeptide(L)'
;MEKMSAYERAKKVYEQIQEQKKRENAARLLERERRQAVLEKYMRSKKQMNKALRKCNRKGQPNLGAQMEVLLKKIENSDRK
;
A
#
# COMPACT_ATOMS: atom_id res chain seq x y z
N MET A 1 8.95 -14.42 50.52
CA MET A 1 8.80 -13.77 49.21
C MET A 1 9.54 -12.45 49.26
N GLU A 2 10.73 -12.38 48.67
CA GLU A 2 11.50 -11.14 48.60
C GLU A 2 10.71 -10.09 47.84
N LYS A 3 10.53 -8.91 48.44
CA LYS A 3 9.90 -7.78 47.80
C LYS A 3 10.87 -7.28 46.72
N MET A 4 10.55 -7.53 45.45
CA MET A 4 11.26 -6.95 44.29
C MET A 4 11.57 -5.47 44.56
N SER A 5 12.78 -5.02 44.22
CA SER A 5 13.14 -3.61 44.39
C SER A 5 12.27 -2.72 43.49
N ALA A 6 11.98 -1.49 43.93
CA ALA A 6 11.23 -0.53 43.12
C ALA A 6 11.89 -0.30 41.75
N TYR A 7 13.22 -0.37 41.71
CA TYR A 7 14.02 -0.29 40.50
C TYR A 7 13.77 -1.47 39.54
N GLU A 8 13.74 -2.69 40.04
CA GLU A 8 13.51 -3.89 39.22
C GLU A 8 12.10 -3.90 38.63
N ARG A 9 11.11 -3.44 39.40
CA ARG A 9 9.75 -3.22 38.88
C ARG A 9 9.74 -2.18 37.76
N ALA A 10 10.41 -1.04 37.96
CA ALA A 10 10.49 0.01 36.95
C ALA A 10 11.21 -0.47 35.68
N LYS A 11 12.30 -1.22 35.83
CA LYS A 11 13.07 -1.81 34.72
C LYS A 11 12.20 -2.77 33.90
N LYS A 12 11.47 -3.67 34.55
CA LYS A 12 10.58 -4.62 33.88
C LYS A 12 9.47 -3.91 33.09
N VAL A 13 8.86 -2.87 33.67
CA VAL A 13 7.83 -2.07 32.99
C VAL A 13 8.43 -1.33 31.80
N TYR A 14 9.62 -0.75 31.94
CA TYR A 14 10.32 -0.09 30.84
C TYR A 14 10.59 -1.04 29.68
N GLU A 15 11.11 -2.25 29.96
CA GLU A 15 11.38 -3.27 28.94
C GLU A 15 10.09 -3.69 28.22
N GLN A 16 8.99 -3.87 28.95
CA GLN A 16 7.68 -4.16 28.37
C GLN A 16 7.19 -3.04 27.44
N ILE A 17 7.32 -1.77 27.86
CA ILE A 17 6.95 -0.61 27.03
C ILE A 17 7.82 -0.55 25.77
N GLN A 18 9.12 -0.82 25.87
CA GLN A 18 10.01 -0.82 24.71
C GLN A 18 9.65 -1.93 23.73
N GLU A 19 9.34 -3.13 24.23
CA GLU A 19 8.92 -4.24 23.38
C GLU A 19 7.58 -3.93 22.69
N GLN A 20 6.61 -3.39 23.42
CA GLN A 20 5.33 -2.97 22.86
C GLN A 20 5.53 -1.92 21.75
N LYS A 21 6.34 -0.88 22.00
CA LYS A 21 6.67 0.14 20.99
C LYS A 21 7.32 -0.45 19.75
N LYS A 22 8.22 -1.44 19.90
CA LYS A 22 8.84 -2.13 18.76
C LYS A 22 7.81 -2.87 17.92
N ARG A 23 6.89 -3.61 18.57
CA ARG A 23 5.81 -4.34 17.89
C ARG A 23 4.84 -3.40 17.17
N GLU A 24 4.42 -2.32 17.83
CA GLU A 24 3.54 -1.30 17.23
C GLU A 24 4.20 -0.61 16.03
N ASN A 25 5.48 -0.25 16.14
CA ASN A 25 6.21 0.34 15.02
C ASN A 25 6.33 -0.62 13.84
N ALA A 26 6.64 -1.89 14.09
CA ALA A 26 6.70 -2.91 13.04
C ALA A 26 5.35 -3.10 12.34
N ALA A 27 4.26 -3.18 13.12
CA ALA A 27 2.91 -3.29 12.57
C ALA A 27 2.54 -2.06 11.71
N ARG A 28 2.84 -0.85 12.19
CA ARG A 28 2.58 0.40 11.47
C ARG A 28 3.38 0.50 10.17
N LEU A 29 4.65 0.07 10.17
CA LEU A 29 5.48 0.04 8.97
C LEU A 29 4.89 -0.92 7.93
N LEU A 30 4.51 -2.13 8.35
CA LEU A 30 3.89 -3.12 7.48
C LEU A 30 2.57 -2.61 6.88
N GLU A 31 1.73 -1.97 7.68
CA GLU A 31 0.47 -1.38 7.20
C GLU A 31 0.74 -0.26 6.19
N ARG A 32 1.72 0.61 6.47
CA ARG A 32 2.12 1.69 5.56
C ARG A 32 2.62 1.14 4.23
N GLU A 33 3.44 0.10 4.24
CA GLU A 33 3.96 -0.54 3.02
C GLU A 33 2.82 -1.18 2.21
N ARG A 34 1.89 -1.88 2.86
CA ARG A 34 0.70 -2.44 2.20
C ARG A 34 -0.14 -1.35 1.55
N ARG A 35 -0.42 -0.25 2.27
CA ARG A 35 -1.17 0.89 1.75
C ARG A 35 -0.46 1.53 0.56
N GLN A 36 0.86 1.71 0.67
CA GLN A 36 1.68 2.29 -0.39
C GLN A 36 1.66 1.41 -1.66
N ALA A 37 1.78 0.09 -1.52
CA ALA A 37 1.74 -0.84 -2.64
C ALA A 37 0.39 -0.78 -3.39
N VAL A 38 -0.73 -0.69 -2.66
CA VAL A 38 -2.06 -0.52 -3.26
C VAL A 38 -2.19 0.82 -3.99
N LEU A 39 -1.72 1.90 -3.36
CA LEU A 39 -1.71 3.24 -3.95
C LEU A 39 -0.89 3.30 -5.24
N GLU A 40 0.31 2.70 -5.24
CA GLU A 40 1.17 2.64 -6.41
C GLU A 40 0.53 1.85 -7.54
N LYS A 41 -0.09 0.71 -7.25
CA LYS A 41 -0.83 -0.07 -8.25
C LYS A 41 -1.95 0.77 -8.89
N TYR A 42 -2.72 1.48 -8.06
CA TYR A 42 -3.78 2.37 -8.54
C TYR A 42 -3.21 3.52 -9.38
N MET A 43 -2.17 4.20 -8.92
CA MET A 43 -1.52 5.30 -9.65
C MET A 43 -0.96 4.86 -11.00
N ARG A 44 -0.30 3.70 -11.07
CA ARG A 44 0.19 3.11 -12.33
C ARG A 44 -0.95 2.86 -13.31
N SER A 45 -2.05 2.28 -12.82
CA SER A 45 -3.25 1.99 -13.62
C SER A 45 -3.93 3.27 -14.12
N LYS A 46 -4.04 4.29 -13.26
CA LYS A 46 -4.57 5.61 -13.60
C LYS A 46 -3.72 6.30 -14.66
N LYS A 47 -2.38 6.24 -14.53
CA LYS A 47 -1.45 6.82 -15.51
C LYS A 47 -1.59 6.16 -16.89
N GLN A 48 -1.74 4.83 -16.94
CA GLN A 48 -1.97 4.10 -18.20
C GLN A 48 -3.28 4.52 -18.87
N MET A 49 -4.38 4.59 -18.11
CA MET A 49 -5.67 5.06 -18.62
C MET A 49 -5.59 6.50 -19.13
N ASN A 50 -4.97 7.41 -18.37
CA ASN A 50 -4.79 8.80 -18.81
C ASN A 50 -4.00 8.89 -20.12
N LYS A 51 -2.97 8.04 -20.30
CA LYS A 51 -2.23 7.98 -21.57
C LYS A 51 -3.12 7.50 -22.72
N ALA A 52 -3.99 6.53 -22.49
CA ALA A 52 -4.93 6.05 -23.50
C ALA A 52 -6.00 7.10 -23.85
N LEU A 53 -6.56 7.79 -22.86
CA LEU A 53 -7.56 8.85 -23.06
C LEU A 53 -7.03 10.03 -23.86
N ARG A 54 -5.73 10.34 -23.73
CA ARG A 54 -5.06 11.38 -24.54
C ARG A 54 -4.81 10.98 -25.99
N LYS A 55 -4.94 9.70 -26.34
CA LYS A 55 -4.76 9.25 -27.73
C LYS A 55 -6.01 9.58 -28.53
N CYS A 56 -5.82 10.35 -29.60
CA CYS A 56 -6.84 10.62 -30.59
C CYS A 56 -6.47 10.01 -31.95
N ASN A 57 -7.46 9.78 -32.80
CA ASN A 57 -7.24 9.43 -34.20
C ASN A 57 -6.81 10.67 -35.00
N ARG A 58 -6.49 10.51 -36.29
CA ARG A 58 -6.10 11.62 -37.19
C ARG A 58 -7.18 12.71 -37.31
N LYS A 59 -8.45 12.38 -37.04
CA LYS A 59 -9.58 13.32 -37.03
C LYS A 59 -9.81 13.97 -35.65
N GLY A 60 -8.92 13.75 -34.69
CA GLY A 60 -9.00 14.32 -33.34
C GLY A 60 -9.98 13.62 -32.39
N GLN A 61 -10.68 12.56 -32.83
CA GLN A 61 -11.63 11.84 -31.98
C GLN A 61 -10.90 10.90 -31.01
N PRO A 62 -11.47 10.63 -29.82
CA PRO A 62 -10.89 9.69 -28.87
C PRO A 62 -10.66 8.30 -29.48
N ASN A 63 -9.49 7.71 -29.22
CA ASN A 63 -9.20 6.36 -29.66
C ASN A 63 -9.78 5.34 -28.66
N LEU A 64 -10.99 4.85 -28.94
CA LEU A 64 -11.68 3.86 -28.11
C LEU A 64 -10.89 2.55 -27.99
N GLY A 65 -10.22 2.10 -29.06
CA GLY A 65 -9.41 0.88 -29.04
C GLY A 65 -8.29 0.94 -27.99
N ALA A 66 -7.61 2.08 -27.89
CA ALA A 66 -6.58 2.29 -26.88
C ALA A 66 -7.15 2.30 -25.45
N GLN A 67 -8.38 2.76 -25.25
CA GLN A 67 -9.04 2.74 -23.94
C GLN A 67 -9.46 1.32 -23.56
N MET A 68 -10.03 0.58 -24.53
CA MET A 68 -10.44 -0.81 -24.38
C MET A 68 -9.27 -1.72 -24.02
N GLU A 69 -8.09 -1.53 -24.63
CA GLU A 69 -6.88 -2.28 -24.30
C GLU A 69 -6.51 -2.17 -22.80
N VAL A 70 -6.60 -0.96 -22.24
CA VAL A 70 -6.32 -0.73 -20.81
C VAL A 70 -7.39 -1.40 -19.93
N LEU A 71 -8.65 -1.40 -20.34
CA LEU A 71 -9.74 -2.05 -19.60
C LEU A 71 -9.61 -3.57 -19.62
N LEU A 72 -9.39 -4.17 -20.78
CA LEU A 72 -9.19 -5.61 -20.93
C LEU A 72 -8.00 -6.09 -20.09
N LYS A 73 -6.89 -5.35 -20.13
CA LYS A 73 -5.73 -5.64 -19.28
C LYS A 73 -6.05 -5.55 -17.78
N LYS A 74 -6.95 -4.65 -17.35
CA LYS A 74 -7.37 -4.58 -15.94
C LYS A 74 -8.22 -5.79 -15.54
N ILE A 75 -9.12 -6.23 -16.42
CA ILE A 75 -9.97 -7.41 -16.19
C ILE A 75 -9.07 -8.65 -16.08
N GLU A 76 -8.18 -8.87 -17.06
CA GLU A 76 -7.24 -10.00 -17.04
C GLU A 76 -6.36 -10.04 -15.78
N ASN A 77 -5.86 -8.89 -15.32
CA ASN A 77 -5.07 -8.80 -14.09
C ASN A 77 -5.89 -8.98 -12.81
N SER A 78 -7.22 -8.87 -12.89
CA SER A 78 -8.14 -9.12 -11.79
C SER A 78 -8.50 -10.60 -11.74
N ASP A 79 -8.68 -11.25 -12.90
CA ASP A 79 -9.00 -12.68 -13.02
C ASP A 79 -7.81 -13.60 -12.71
N ARG A 80 -6.57 -13.13 -12.94
CA ARG A 80 -5.33 -13.89 -12.63
C ARG A 80 -4.94 -13.88 -11.14
N LYS A 81 -5.68 -13.18 -10.29
CA LYS A 81 -5.39 -13.03 -8.85
C LYS A 81 -6.28 -13.93 -8.02
#